data_AF-A0A2U1PWZ9-F1
#
_entry.id   AF-A0A2U1PWZ9-F1
#
_cell.length_a   1.000
_cell.length_b   1.000
_cell.length_c   1.000
_cell.angle_alpha   90.00
_cell.angle_beta   90.00
_cell.angle_gamma   90.00
#
_symmetry.space_group_name_H-M   'P 1'
#
loop_
_entity.id
_entity.type
_entity.pdbx_description
1 polymer ?
#
loop_
_entity_poly.entity_id
_entity_poly.type
_entity_poly.pdbx_seq_one_letter_code
_entity_poly.pdbx_strand_id
1 'polypeptide(L)'
;MGPHFEIPPACLTLFTTICILISIIVYDRYFVPLVKKYTKNPRGITLLQRMVVGIAIHVVIMIIASVAERQRLSVANDHGKTEKGEIVPLSIFVLLLQFFLMGTAHNFLEVAKLDFFYDQAPEGMKSLETAYFTTSLGVAFFLSSFILSIVANVTKRYGHKGWIHYVFLMVLCFLNFVFFFEIVN
;
A
#
# COMPACT_ATOMS: atom_id res chain seq x y z
N MET A 1 7.50 -16.85 -26.61
CA MET A 1 8.08 -16.28 -25.37
C MET A 1 9.36 -17.04 -25.10
N GLY A 2 10.52 -16.38 -25.17
CA GLY A 2 11.83 -17.03 -25.06
C GLY A 2 12.27 -17.25 -23.60
N PRO A 3 13.27 -18.11 -23.36
CA PRO A 3 13.70 -18.54 -22.03
C PRO A 3 14.36 -17.46 -21.15
N HIS A 4 14.54 -16.23 -21.65
CA HIS A 4 15.14 -15.09 -20.93
C HIS A 4 14.23 -13.84 -20.90
N PHE A 5 12.91 -14.01 -20.92
CA PHE A 5 12.00 -12.88 -20.76
C PHE A 5 11.87 -12.51 -19.27
N GLU A 6 12.74 -11.62 -18.79
CA GLU A 6 12.60 -11.00 -17.47
C GLU A 6 11.39 -10.06 -17.51
N ILE A 7 10.42 -10.29 -16.62
CA ILE A 7 9.23 -9.43 -16.52
C ILE A 7 9.71 -8.03 -16.10
N PRO A 8 9.53 -7.00 -16.95
CA PRO A 8 9.94 -5.65 -16.61
C PRO A 8 9.25 -5.18 -15.33
N PRO A 9 9.94 -4.44 -14.44
CA PRO A 9 9.31 -3.84 -13.26
C PRO A 9 8.07 -2.99 -13.60
N ALA A 10 8.04 -2.38 -14.79
CA ALA A 10 6.90 -1.63 -15.30
C ALA A 10 5.60 -2.46 -15.44
N CYS A 11 5.72 -3.77 -15.69
CA CYS A 11 4.56 -4.66 -15.76
C CYS A 11 3.88 -4.84 -14.39
N LEU A 12 4.61 -4.71 -13.28
CA LEU A 12 4.04 -4.74 -11.92
C LEU A 12 3.17 -3.52 -11.65
N THR A 13 3.58 -2.35 -12.14
CA THR A 13 2.78 -1.12 -12.05
C THR A 13 1.48 -1.27 -12.83
N LEU A 14 1.54 -1.76 -14.07
CA LEU A 14 0.35 -2.02 -14.88
C LEU A 14 -0.59 -3.02 -14.22
N PHE A 15 -0.06 -4.10 -13.66
CA PHE A 15 -0.85 -5.10 -12.94
C PHE A 15 -1.55 -4.48 -11.72
N THR A 16 -0.83 -3.68 -10.94
CA THR A 16 -1.39 -2.96 -9.79
C THR A 16 -2.54 -2.04 -10.21
N THR A 17 -2.38 -1.28 -11.29
CA THR A 17 -3.42 -0.41 -11.84
C THR A 17 -4.67 -1.20 -12.24
N ILE A 18 -4.50 -2.35 -12.90
CA ILE A 18 -5.63 -3.22 -13.27
C ILE A 18 -6.35 -3.73 -12.01
N CYS A 19 -5.61 -4.17 -10.98
CA CYS A 19 -6.22 -4.60 -9.72
C CYS A 19 -7.01 -3.47 -9.04
N ILE A 20 -6.51 -2.24 -9.05
CA ILE A 20 -7.23 -1.07 -8.52
C ILE A 20 -8.54 -0.85 -9.29
N LEU A 21 -8.49 -0.85 -10.62
CA LEU A 21 -9.69 -0.66 -11.46
C LEU A 21 -10.76 -1.74 -11.20
N ILE A 22 -10.35 -3.01 -11.13
CA ILE A 22 -11.25 -4.11 -10.82
C ILE A 22 -11.84 -3.92 -9.42
N SER A 23 -11.02 -3.53 -8.43
CA SER A 23 -11.49 -3.30 -7.07
C SER A 23 -12.52 -2.17 -6.98
N ILE A 24 -12.36 -1.10 -7.75
CA ILE A 24 -13.33 0.01 -7.82
C ILE A 24 -14.66 -0.51 -8.38
N ILE A 25 -14.63 -1.23 -9.50
CA ILE A 25 -15.84 -1.82 -10.10
C ILE A 25 -16.54 -2.75 -9.11
N VAL A 26 -15.79 -3.60 -8.41
CA VAL A 26 -16.34 -4.52 -7.41
C VAL A 26 -16.98 -3.74 -6.25
N TYR A 27 -16.31 -2.69 -5.78
CA TYR A 27 -16.82 -1.86 -4.70
C TYR A 27 -18.12 -1.14 -5.08
N ASP A 28 -18.13 -0.42 -6.19
CA ASP A 28 -19.28 0.38 -6.61
C ASP A 28 -20.49 -0.49 -7.00
N ARG A 29 -20.24 -1.63 -7.67
CA ARG A 29 -21.31 -2.48 -8.19
C ARG A 29 -21.89 -3.44 -7.15
N TYR A 30 -21.09 -3.92 -6.21
CA TYR A 30 -21.52 -4.94 -5.25
C TYR A 30 -21.50 -4.45 -3.80
N PHE A 31 -20.41 -3.82 -3.35
CA PHE A 31 -20.28 -3.41 -1.96
C PHE A 31 -21.21 -2.25 -1.59
N VAL A 32 -21.20 -1.17 -2.37
CA VAL A 32 -22.05 0.01 -2.12
C VAL A 32 -23.54 -0.34 -2.04
N PRO A 33 -24.16 -1.04 -3.01
CA PRO A 33 -25.58 -1.36 -2.93
C PRO A 33 -25.92 -2.31 -1.78
N LEU A 34 -25.02 -3.26 -1.45
CA LEU A 34 -25.21 -4.15 -0.31
C LEU A 34 -25.22 -3.37 1.00
N VAL A 35 -24.22 -2.51 1.21
CA VAL A 35 -24.07 -1.79 2.48
C VAL A 35 -25.10 -0.69 2.61
N LYS A 36 -25.43 0.02 1.53
CA LYS A 36 -26.49 1.05 1.51
C LYS A 36 -27.84 0.52 1.99
N LYS A 37 -28.15 -0.77 1.74
CA LYS A 37 -29.37 -1.42 2.24
C LYS A 37 -29.42 -1.47 3.76
N TYR A 38 -28.26 -1.58 4.42
CA TYR A 38 -28.15 -1.67 5.87
C TYR A 38 -27.94 -0.31 6.53
N THR A 39 -27.08 0.54 5.98
CA THR A 39 -26.70 1.83 6.59
C THR A 39 -27.63 2.98 6.23
N LYS A 40 -28.50 2.83 5.22
CA LYS A 40 -29.35 3.89 4.65
C LYS A 40 -28.58 5.14 4.16
N ASN A 41 -27.25 5.06 4.07
CA ASN A 41 -26.40 6.13 3.57
C ASN A 41 -26.28 6.00 2.04
N PRO A 42 -26.52 7.07 1.24
CA PRO A 42 -26.39 7.01 -0.21
C PRO A 42 -25.00 6.58 -0.70
N ARG A 43 -23.93 6.82 0.09
CA ARG A 43 -22.54 6.41 -0.17
C ARG A 43 -22.14 5.07 0.49
N GLY A 44 -23.08 4.36 1.14
CA GLY A 44 -22.82 3.12 1.86
C GLY A 44 -22.23 3.35 3.26
N ILE A 45 -21.00 3.85 3.37
CA ILE A 45 -20.37 4.20 4.66
C ILE A 45 -19.90 5.66 4.65
N THR A 46 -19.60 6.22 5.83
CA THR A 46 -19.01 7.56 5.90
C THR A 46 -17.59 7.55 5.33
N LEU A 47 -17.13 8.69 4.79
CA LEU A 47 -15.80 8.81 4.21
C LEU A 47 -14.68 8.53 5.22
N LEU A 48 -14.83 8.99 6.47
CA LEU A 48 -13.87 8.72 7.55
C LEU A 48 -13.81 7.23 7.89
N GLN A 49 -14.95 6.54 8.03
CA GLN A 49 -14.96 5.08 8.25
C GLN A 49 -14.32 4.32 7.08
N ARG A 50 -14.58 4.76 5.84
CA ARG A 50 -13.98 4.17 4.64
C ARG A 50 -12.44 4.31 4.67
N MET A 51 -11.94 5.47 5.08
CA MET A 51 -10.49 5.71 5.27
C MET A 51 -9.90 4.82 6.38
N VAL A 52 -10.54 4.71 7.54
CA VAL A 52 -10.07 3.84 8.64
C VAL A 52 -9.94 2.38 8.17
N VAL A 53 -10.93 1.87 7.44
CA VAL A 53 -10.90 0.52 6.87
C VAL A 53 -9.73 0.35 5.89
N GLY A 54 -9.50 1.32 5.01
CA GLY A 54 -8.39 1.29 4.06
C GLY A 54 -7.01 1.26 4.74
N ILE A 55 -6.83 2.06 5.81
CA ILE A 55 -5.58 2.06 6.59
C ILE A 55 -5.40 0.72 7.31
N ALA A 56 -6.47 0.15 7.89
CA ALA A 56 -6.41 -1.17 8.51
C ALA A 56 -5.97 -2.26 7.52
N ILE A 57 -6.47 -2.24 6.28
CA ILE A 57 -6.04 -3.17 5.23
C ILE A 57 -4.56 -2.95 4.88
N HIS A 58 -4.09 -1.70 4.82
CA HIS A 58 -2.66 -1.41 4.61
C HIS A 58 -1.75 -2.00 5.69
N VAL A 59 -2.17 -1.97 6.96
CA VAL A 59 -1.44 -2.63 8.05
C VAL A 59 -1.34 -4.14 7.79
N VAL A 60 -2.43 -4.79 7.38
CA VAL A 60 -2.43 -6.22 7.05
C VAL A 60 -1.49 -6.52 5.87
N ILE A 61 -1.50 -5.70 4.82
CA ILE A 61 -0.59 -5.84 3.67
C ILE A 61 0.87 -5.77 4.13
N MET A 62 1.20 -4.81 5.00
CA MET A 62 2.55 -4.66 5.53
C MET A 62 3.00 -5.83 6.41
N ILE A 63 2.08 -6.42 7.19
CA ILE A 63 2.35 -7.65 7.94
C ILE A 63 2.69 -8.80 6.97
N ILE A 64 1.87 -9.00 5.93
CA ILE A 64 2.11 -10.04 4.91
C ILE A 64 3.46 -9.80 4.22
N ALA A 65 3.78 -8.56 3.84
CA ALA A 65 5.07 -8.20 3.23
C ALA A 65 6.27 -8.47 4.13
N SER A 66 6.17 -8.13 5.41
CA SER A 66 7.20 -8.41 6.40
C SER A 66 7.46 -9.92 6.56
N VAL A 67 6.39 -10.72 6.64
CA VAL A 67 6.49 -12.19 6.73
C VAL A 67 7.07 -12.78 5.44
N ALA A 68 6.60 -12.34 4.28
CA ALA A 68 7.07 -12.81 2.98
C ALA A 68 8.58 -12.52 2.80
N GLU A 69 9.05 -11.34 3.18
CA GLU A 69 10.47 -11.01 3.10
C GLU A 69 11.32 -11.84 4.06
N ARG A 70 10.83 -12.09 5.28
CA ARG A 70 11.53 -12.98 6.21
C ARG A 70 11.68 -14.39 5.64
N GLN A 71 10.63 -14.93 5.03
CA GLN A 71 10.68 -16.23 4.35
C GLN A 71 11.67 -16.21 3.18
N ARG A 72 11.64 -15.16 2.34
CA ARG A 72 12.59 -14.97 1.23
C ARG A 72 14.04 -15.01 1.70
N LEU A 73 14.36 -14.29 2.78
CA LEU A 73 15.70 -14.24 3.34
C LEU A 73 16.10 -15.56 4.02
N SER A 74 15.17 -16.28 4.65
CA SER A 74 15.45 -17.62 5.20
C SER A 74 15.90 -18.57 4.09
N VAL A 75 15.10 -18.67 3.02
CA VAL A 75 15.39 -19.52 1.87
C VAL A 75 16.70 -19.11 1.19
N ALA A 76 17.00 -17.81 1.08
CA ALA A 76 18.25 -17.33 0.51
C ALA A 76 19.48 -17.72 1.36
N ASN A 77 19.38 -17.70 2.69
CA ASN A 77 20.47 -18.12 3.58
C ASN A 77 20.68 -19.65 3.55
N ASP A 78 19.60 -20.43 3.51
CA ASP A 78 19.67 -21.90 3.54
C ASP A 78 20.29 -22.48 2.26
N HIS A 79 20.17 -21.79 1.13
CA HIS A 79 20.78 -22.21 -0.14
C HIS A 79 22.18 -21.62 -0.40
N GLY A 80 22.77 -20.87 0.55
CA GLY A 80 24.08 -20.24 0.38
C GLY A 80 24.14 -19.14 -0.68
N LYS A 81 22.99 -18.76 -1.25
CA LYS A 81 22.85 -17.78 -2.34
C LYS A 81 22.86 -16.37 -1.77
N THR A 82 24.06 -15.93 -1.41
CA THR A 82 24.32 -14.61 -0.81
C THR A 82 24.64 -13.54 -1.86
N GLU A 83 24.59 -13.87 -3.16
CA GLU A 83 24.89 -12.93 -4.23
C GLU A 83 23.63 -12.46 -4.98
N LYS A 84 23.63 -11.15 -5.26
CA LYS A 84 22.62 -10.41 -6.01
C LYS A 84 22.43 -11.03 -7.39
N GLY A 85 21.33 -11.76 -7.60
CA GLY A 85 20.95 -12.18 -8.96
C GLY A 85 20.09 -13.44 -9.04
N GLU A 86 20.01 -14.26 -8.00
CA GLU A 86 19.18 -15.47 -8.08
C GLU A 86 17.76 -15.24 -7.59
N ILE A 87 16.83 -15.60 -8.47
CA ILE A 87 15.38 -15.56 -8.28
C ILE A 87 15.04 -16.53 -7.14
N VAL A 88 14.95 -16.02 -5.91
CA VAL A 88 14.38 -16.80 -4.81
C VAL A 88 12.93 -17.08 -5.19
N PRO A 89 12.48 -18.35 -5.22
CA PRO A 89 11.10 -18.67 -5.55
C PRO A 89 10.20 -18.22 -4.41
N LEU A 90 9.88 -16.92 -4.37
CA LEU A 90 8.78 -16.42 -3.58
C LEU A 90 7.51 -16.91 -4.25
N SER A 91 6.59 -17.50 -3.49
CA SER A 91 5.33 -17.99 -4.05
C SER A 91 4.59 -16.84 -4.72
N ILE A 92 4.37 -16.94 -6.04
CA ILE A 92 3.62 -15.96 -6.84
C ILE A 92 2.24 -15.68 -6.22
N PHE A 93 1.67 -16.67 -5.51
CA PHE A 93 0.42 -16.53 -4.77
C PHE A 93 0.47 -15.47 -3.67
N VAL A 94 1.58 -15.35 -2.94
CA VAL A 94 1.73 -14.33 -1.87
C VAL A 94 1.76 -12.93 -2.48
N LEU A 95 2.47 -12.79 -3.60
CA LEU A 95 2.55 -11.53 -4.33
C LEU A 95 1.18 -11.15 -4.95
N LEU A 96 0.46 -12.12 -5.51
CA LEU A 96 -0.87 -11.92 -6.06
C LEU A 96 -1.87 -11.50 -4.98
N LEU A 97 -1.81 -12.13 -3.79
CA LEU A 97 -2.63 -11.74 -2.65
C LEU A 97 -2.32 -10.30 -2.19
N GLN A 98 -1.03 -9.92 -2.13
CA GLN A 98 -0.64 -8.55 -1.79
C GLN A 98 -1.20 -7.53 -2.78
N PHE A 99 -1.10 -7.79 -4.09
CA PHE A 99 -1.64 -6.88 -5.10
C PHE A 99 -3.15 -6.75 -5.05
N PHE A 100 -3.86 -7.86 -4.82
CA PHE A 100 -5.31 -7.83 -4.65
C PHE A 100 -5.71 -6.99 -3.43
N LEU A 101 -5.07 -7.24 -2.28
CA LEU A 101 -5.32 -6.47 -1.06
C LEU A 101 -4.96 -4.99 -1.27
N MET A 102 -3.86 -4.70 -1.96
CA MET A 102 -3.45 -3.32 -2.28
C MET A 102 -4.50 -2.59 -3.12
N GLY A 103 -5.08 -3.24 -4.13
CA GLY A 103 -6.18 -2.69 -4.91
C GLY A 103 -7.40 -2.35 -4.03
N THR A 104 -7.76 -3.26 -3.12
CA THR A 104 -8.85 -3.00 -2.17
C THR A 104 -8.52 -1.85 -1.21
N ALA A 105 -7.34 -1.83 -0.61
CA ALA A 105 -6.92 -0.77 0.30
C ALA A 105 -6.92 0.61 -0.38
N HIS A 106 -6.41 0.68 -1.62
CA HIS A 106 -6.41 1.91 -2.41
C HIS A 106 -7.83 2.43 -2.65
N ASN A 107 -8.77 1.55 -3.01
CA ASN A 107 -10.15 1.96 -3.20
C ASN A 107 -10.83 2.44 -1.89
N PHE A 108 -10.49 1.86 -0.74
CA PHE A 108 -11.06 2.30 0.54
C PHE A 108 -10.40 3.58 1.07
N LEU A 109 -9.08 3.73 0.93
CA LEU A 109 -8.36 4.87 1.47
C LEU A 109 -8.27 6.04 0.49
N GLU A 110 -7.72 5.81 -0.70
CA GLU A 110 -7.33 6.88 -1.60
C GLU A 110 -8.54 7.56 -2.24
N VAL A 111 -9.53 6.78 -2.69
CA VAL A 111 -10.78 7.31 -3.23
C VAL A 111 -11.55 8.08 -2.15
N ALA A 112 -11.64 7.54 -0.93
CA ALA A 112 -12.34 8.21 0.16
C ALA A 112 -11.66 9.51 0.59
N LYS A 113 -10.33 9.53 0.57
CA LYS A 113 -9.52 10.71 0.86
C LYS A 113 -9.75 11.79 -0.20
N LEU A 114 -9.71 11.44 -1.48
CA LEU A 114 -10.02 12.37 -2.58
C LEU A 114 -11.44 12.92 -2.47
N ASP A 115 -12.45 12.07 -2.26
CA ASP A 115 -13.84 12.51 -2.07
C ASP A 115 -13.98 13.44 -0.86
N PHE A 116 -13.25 13.17 0.24
CA PHE A 116 -13.28 13.99 1.43
C PHE A 116 -12.64 15.36 1.19
N PHE A 117 -11.47 15.41 0.56
CA PHE A 117 -10.83 16.68 0.23
C PHE A 117 -11.69 17.51 -0.71
N TYR A 118 -12.28 16.87 -1.73
CA TYR A 118 -13.15 17.55 -2.68
C TYR A 118 -14.42 18.10 -2.02
N ASP A 119 -15.04 17.36 -1.09
CA ASP A 119 -16.21 17.80 -0.34
C ASP A 119 -15.90 18.96 0.62
N GLN A 120 -14.66 19.06 1.13
CA GLN A 120 -14.23 20.10 2.07
C GLN A 120 -13.60 21.33 1.37
N ALA A 121 -13.22 21.21 0.09
CA ALA A 121 -12.58 22.28 -0.65
C ALA A 121 -13.59 23.34 -1.15
N PRO A 122 -13.32 24.64 -0.94
CA PRO A 122 -14.11 25.72 -1.57
C PRO A 122 -14.07 25.61 -3.10
N GLU A 123 -15.16 25.98 -3.79
CA GLU A 123 -15.29 25.80 -5.25
C GLU A 123 -14.15 26.43 -6.08
N GLY A 124 -13.61 27.58 -5.63
CA GLY A 124 -12.50 28.27 -6.29
C GLY A 124 -11.10 27.66 -6.02
N MET A 125 -10.98 26.66 -5.15
CA MET A 125 -9.70 26.09 -4.70
C MET A 125 -9.43 24.68 -5.22
N LYS A 126 -10.30 24.13 -6.07
CA LYS A 126 -10.12 22.78 -6.64
C LYS A 126 -8.86 22.65 -7.50
N SER A 127 -8.40 23.72 -8.15
CA SER A 127 -7.11 23.71 -8.87
C SER A 127 -5.91 23.72 -7.92
N LEU A 128 -6.02 24.39 -6.77
CA LEU A 128 -5.02 24.37 -5.70
C LEU A 128 -4.94 22.97 -5.08
N GLU A 129 -6.05 22.27 -4.92
CA GLU A 129 -6.09 20.88 -4.42
C GLU A 129 -5.17 19.96 -5.23
N THR A 130 -5.29 19.96 -6.56
CA THR A 130 -4.43 19.13 -7.44
C THR A 130 -2.95 19.50 -7.31
N ALA A 131 -2.64 20.79 -7.17
CA ALA A 131 -1.28 21.27 -6.96
C ALA A 131 -0.71 20.82 -5.60
N TYR A 132 -1.51 20.92 -4.54
CA TYR A 132 -1.16 20.44 -3.20
C TYR A 132 -0.97 18.93 -3.18
N PHE A 133 -1.86 18.16 -3.82
CA PHE A 133 -1.75 16.70 -3.93
C PHE A 133 -0.44 16.29 -4.61
N THR A 134 -0.14 16.88 -5.76
CA THR A 134 1.08 16.58 -6.53
C THR A 134 2.35 16.96 -5.76
N THR A 135 2.35 18.12 -5.10
CA THR A 135 3.48 18.59 -4.30
C THR A 135 3.69 17.70 -3.08
N SER A 136 2.61 17.35 -2.39
CA SER A 136 2.63 16.43 -1.24
C SER A 136 3.19 15.06 -1.62
N LEU A 137 2.79 14.53 -2.78
CA LEU A 137 3.33 13.27 -3.31
C LEU A 137 4.84 13.37 -3.59
N GLY A 138 5.30 14.48 -4.15
CA GLY A 138 6.73 14.74 -4.34
C GLY A 138 7.49 14.75 -3.01
N VAL A 139 6.99 15.48 -2.01
CA VAL A 139 7.57 15.52 -0.66
C VAL A 139 7.60 14.12 -0.03
N ALA A 140 6.54 13.33 -0.20
CA ALA A 140 6.46 11.96 0.30
C ALA A 140 7.54 11.05 -0.32
N PHE A 141 7.80 11.17 -1.64
CA PHE A 141 8.87 10.41 -2.28
C PHE A 141 10.26 10.78 -1.76
N PHE A 142 10.55 12.07 -1.58
CA PHE A 142 11.82 12.51 -0.99
C PHE A 142 11.98 12.01 0.43
N LEU A 143 10.93 12.12 1.25
CA LEU A 143 10.95 11.67 2.63
C LEU A 143 11.11 10.15 2.73
N SER A 144 10.43 9.38 1.87
CA SER A 144 10.56 7.93 1.80
C SER A 144 12.00 7.51 1.45
N SER A 145 12.61 8.16 0.45
CA SER A 145 14.00 7.89 0.07
C SER A 145 14.97 8.23 1.20
N PHE A 146 14.74 9.36 1.89
CA PHE A 146 15.54 9.78 3.03
C PHE A 146 15.46 8.78 4.20
N ILE A 147 14.25 8.38 4.60
CA ILE A 147 14.03 7.38 5.65
C ILE A 147 14.68 6.05 5.28
N LEU A 148 14.48 5.59 4.04
CA LEU A 148 15.09 4.34 3.55
C LEU A 148 16.62 4.41 3.61
N SER A 149 17.22 5.54 3.23
CA SER A 149 18.67 5.74 3.29
C SER A 149 19.20 5.67 4.73
N ILE A 150 18.52 6.32 5.68
CA ILE A 150 18.85 6.26 7.10
C ILE A 150 18.75 4.82 7.63
N VAL A 151 17.60 4.16 7.41
CA VAL A 151 17.35 2.80 7.87
C VAL A 151 18.37 1.84 7.28
N ALA A 152 18.71 1.98 5.99
CA ALA A 152 19.71 1.16 5.33
C ALA A 152 21.12 1.39 5.91
N ASN A 153 21.50 2.64 6.19
CA ASN A 153 22.81 2.98 6.76
C ASN A 153 22.94 2.44 8.19
N VAL A 154 21.91 2.62 9.02
CA VAL A 154 21.84 2.08 10.38
C VAL A 154 21.90 0.55 10.34
N THR A 155 21.07 -0.09 9.52
CA THR A 155 21.00 -1.56 9.42
C THR A 155 22.33 -2.18 8.95
N LYS A 156 23.04 -1.52 8.02
CA LYS A 156 24.39 -1.94 7.58
C LYS A 156 25.42 -1.88 8.71
N ARG A 157 25.40 -0.85 9.56
CA ARG A 157 26.33 -0.71 10.69
C ARG A 157 26.17 -1.80 11.75
N TYR A 158 24.96 -2.36 11.91
CA TYR A 158 24.69 -3.43 12.88
C TYR A 158 24.68 -4.84 12.28
N GLY A 159 25.13 -5.02 11.03
CA GLY A 159 25.31 -6.33 10.41
C GLY A 159 24.02 -7.13 10.14
N HIS A 160 22.85 -6.48 10.18
CA HIS A 160 21.57 -7.18 10.05
C HIS A 160 21.00 -7.18 8.61
N LYS A 161 20.28 -8.27 8.30
CA LYS A 161 19.69 -8.59 6.99
C LYS A 161 18.53 -7.66 6.64
N GLY A 162 18.31 -7.34 5.36
CA GLY A 162 17.42 -6.29 4.84
C GLY A 162 15.91 -6.33 5.22
N TRP A 163 15.42 -7.35 5.93
CA TRP A 163 14.01 -7.44 6.37
C TRP A 163 13.60 -6.41 7.42
N ILE A 164 14.56 -5.84 8.16
CA ILE A 164 14.30 -4.83 9.20
C ILE A 164 13.55 -3.63 8.62
N HIS A 165 13.79 -3.31 7.35
CA HIS A 165 13.09 -2.24 6.67
C HIS A 165 11.57 -2.46 6.62
N TYR A 166 11.11 -3.68 6.33
CA TYR A 166 9.69 -4.01 6.28
C TYR A 166 9.04 -3.99 7.66
N VAL A 167 9.77 -4.36 8.70
CA VAL A 167 9.30 -4.26 10.09
C VAL A 167 9.18 -2.81 10.53
N PHE A 168 10.17 -1.97 10.20
CA PHE A 168 10.12 -0.54 10.48
C PHE A 168 8.91 0.11 9.80
N LEU A 169 8.69 -0.19 8.51
CA LEU A 169 7.51 0.30 7.78
C LEU A 169 6.20 -0.24 8.36
N MET A 170 6.16 -1.50 8.78
CA MET A 170 4.98 -2.08 9.44
C MET A 170 4.63 -1.32 10.73
N VAL A 171 5.62 -1.02 11.57
CA VAL A 171 5.44 -0.23 12.80
C VAL A 171 4.95 1.18 12.45
N LEU A 172 5.54 1.82 11.44
CA LEU A 172 5.13 3.15 11.00
C LEU A 172 3.68 3.16 10.50
N CYS A 173 3.27 2.18 9.70
CA CYS A 173 1.89 2.02 9.25
C CYS A 173 0.92 1.77 10.41
N PHE A 174 1.32 0.94 11.38
CA PHE A 174 0.50 0.69 12.57
C PHE A 174 0.34 1.95 13.43
N LEU A 175 1.41 2.71 13.65
CA LEU A 175 1.33 4.00 14.35
C LEU A 175 0.42 4.97 13.61
N ASN A 176 0.53 5.06 12.28
CA ASN A 176 -0.36 5.89 11.46
C ASN A 176 -1.83 5.49 11.64
N PHE A 177 -2.13 4.20 11.69
CA PHE A 177 -3.48 3.70 11.98
C PHE A 177 -3.98 4.17 13.34
N VAL A 178 -3.17 4.01 14.40
CA VAL A 178 -3.54 4.43 15.76
C VAL A 178 -3.81 5.94 15.83
N PHE A 179 -2.90 6.75 15.29
CA PHE A 179 -3.07 8.21 15.25
C PHE A 179 -4.33 8.63 14.49
N PHE A 180 -4.58 8.04 13.31
CA PHE A 180 -5.77 8.38 12.52
C PHE A 180 -7.06 7.94 13.22
N PHE A 181 -7.04 6.77 13.88
CA PHE A 181 -8.18 6.29 14.65
C PHE A 181 -8.50 7.21 15.83
N GLU A 182 -7.49 7.73 16.53
CA GLU A 182 -7.67 8.73 17.59
C GLU A 182 -8.24 10.05 17.08
N ILE A 183 -7.82 10.52 15.90
CA ILE A 183 -8.35 11.77 15.31
C ILE A 183 -9.84 11.65 14.93
N VAL A 184 -10.29 10.44 14.58
CA VAL A 184 -11.65 10.18 14.11
C VAL A 184 -12.65 9.96 15.26
N ASN A 185 -12.19 9.67 16.48
CA ASN A 185 -13.01 9.46 17.68
C ASN A 185 -13.08 10.71 18.56
#